data_AF-A0A9P3LNQ9-F1
#
_entry.id   AF-A0A9P3LNQ9-F1
#
_cell.length_a   1.000
_cell.length_b   1.000
_cell.length_c   1.000
_cell.angle_alpha   90.00
_cell.angle_beta   90.00
_cell.angle_gamma   90.00
#
_symmetry.space_group_name_H-M   'P 1'
#
loop_
_entity.id
_entity.type
_entity.pdbx_description
1 polymer ?
#
loop_
_entity_poly.entity_id
_entity_poly.type
_entity_poly.pdbx_seq_one_letter_code
_entity_poly.pdbx_strand_id
1 'polypeptide(L)'
;MCLVDGFTQDLDSADLLALQMRQLQKRPEDIARAADLLAAHRYKLKEDFKAKYRARLTRARYTPGTLVLVRNTAVEKSMDQKDKARYLGLYEVVRQTKKGSYVVKEIGLNGVVAAHGVAAFRVLPYFPRHQDMFAKLNDASAKAPPLDGRDETHSNDDSSSDEELTESE
;
A
#
# COMPACT_ATOMS: atom_id res chain seq x y z
N MET A 1 -26.58 5.79 14.72
CA MET A 1 -27.28 6.99 14.21
C MET A 1 -28.67 6.53 13.81
N CYS A 2 -29.68 7.03 14.51
CA CYS A 2 -31.03 6.48 14.43
C CYS A 2 -31.84 7.21 13.34
N LEU A 3 -32.82 6.51 12.77
CA LEU A 3 -33.75 7.08 11.78
C LEU A 3 -34.68 8.13 12.40
N VAL A 4 -34.98 7.94 13.68
CA VAL A 4 -35.82 8.81 14.50
C VAL A 4 -35.04 9.10 15.78
N ASP A 5 -34.98 10.38 16.13
CA ASP A 5 -34.30 10.88 17.34
C ASP A 5 -35.24 10.86 18.55
N GLY A 6 -34.68 10.99 19.76
CA GLY A 6 -35.46 11.17 20.99
C GLY A 6 -35.59 9.96 21.90
N PHE A 7 -34.87 8.86 21.65
CA PHE A 7 -34.76 7.75 22.59
C PHE A 7 -33.93 8.16 23.80
N THR A 8 -34.60 8.35 24.95
CA THR A 8 -33.98 8.59 26.25
C THR A 8 -34.39 7.50 27.23
N GLN A 9 -33.66 7.37 28.35
CA GLN A 9 -33.91 6.31 29.34
C GLN A 9 -35.20 6.54 30.15
N ASP A 10 -35.68 7.78 30.23
CA ASP A 10 -36.82 8.20 31.05
C ASP A 10 -38.14 8.37 30.25
N LEU A 11 -38.32 7.61 29.17
CA LEU A 11 -39.54 7.68 28.35
C LEU A 11 -40.69 6.87 28.96
N ASP A 12 -41.90 7.41 28.88
CA ASP A 12 -43.10 6.62 29.13
C ASP A 12 -43.29 5.55 28.05
N SER A 13 -43.97 4.47 28.41
CA SER A 13 -44.22 3.33 27.52
C SER A 13 -44.99 3.73 26.26
N ALA A 14 -45.91 4.70 26.38
CA ALA A 14 -46.66 5.23 25.25
C ALA A 14 -45.76 5.99 24.25
N ASP A 15 -44.85 6.83 24.76
CA ASP A 15 -43.93 7.61 23.93
C ASP A 15 -42.91 6.72 23.21
N LEU A 16 -42.41 5.69 23.90
CA LEU A 16 -41.53 4.69 23.30
C LEU A 16 -42.23 3.96 22.14
N LEU A 17 -43.48 3.52 22.33
CA LEU A 17 -44.28 2.89 21.28
C LEU A 17 -44.52 3.84 20.11
N ALA A 18 -44.81 5.12 20.38
CA ALA A 18 -45.01 6.12 19.34
C ALA A 18 -43.74 6.34 18.48
N LEU A 19 -42.57 6.43 19.11
CA LEU A 19 -41.28 6.55 18.40
C LEU A 19 -40.97 5.29 17.59
N GLN A 20 -41.25 4.09 18.13
CA GLN A 20 -41.09 2.84 17.41
C GLN A 20 -42.04 2.73 16.21
N MET A 21 -43.31 3.07 16.36
CA MET A 21 -44.27 3.10 15.26
C MET A 21 -43.80 4.06 14.15
N ARG A 22 -43.26 5.23 14.51
CA ARG A 22 -42.70 6.19 13.55
C ARG A 22 -41.48 5.61 12.81
N GLN A 23 -40.59 4.90 13.51
CA GLN A 23 -39.47 4.20 12.87
C GLN A 23 -39.94 3.13 11.88
N LEU A 24 -40.92 2.30 12.27
CA LEU A 24 -41.48 1.26 11.40
C LEU A 24 -42.18 1.83 10.18
N GLN A 25 -42.86 2.98 10.33
CA GLN A 25 -43.48 3.70 9.23
C GLN A 25 -42.47 4.21 8.19
N LYS A 26 -41.18 4.33 8.54
CA LYS A 26 -40.09 4.72 7.61
C LYS A 26 -40.47 5.91 6.73
N ARG A 27 -40.98 6.97 7.36
CA ARG A 27 -41.45 8.16 6.63
C ARG A 27 -40.32 8.73 5.76
N PRO A 28 -40.61 9.12 4.51
CA PRO A 28 -39.58 9.58 3.58
C PRO A 28 -38.81 10.81 4.13
N GLU A 29 -39.49 11.67 4.88
CA GLU A 29 -38.89 12.83 5.53
C GLU A 29 -37.84 12.47 6.59
N ASP A 30 -38.14 11.47 7.43
CA ASP A 30 -37.23 11.02 8.49
C ASP A 30 -36.01 10.31 7.87
N ILE A 31 -36.21 9.56 6.78
CA ILE A 31 -35.12 8.94 5.99
C ILE A 31 -34.21 10.01 5.39
N ALA A 32 -34.78 11.03 4.74
CA ALA A 32 -34.01 12.10 4.13
C ALA A 32 -33.16 12.83 5.18
N ARG A 33 -33.77 13.16 6.33
CA ARG A 33 -33.07 13.80 7.46
C ARG A 33 -31.93 12.94 7.99
N ALA A 34 -32.18 11.64 8.21
CA ALA A 34 -31.14 10.73 8.69
C ALA A 34 -29.98 10.60 7.69
N ALA A 35 -30.28 10.60 6.39
CA ALA A 35 -29.27 10.57 5.34
C ALA A 35 -28.41 11.85 5.34
N ASP A 36 -29.03 13.02 5.45
CA ASP A 36 -28.33 14.32 5.50
C ASP A 36 -27.41 14.42 6.70
N LEU A 37 -27.92 14.05 7.89
CA LEU A 37 -27.13 14.06 9.11
C LEU A 37 -25.95 13.06 9.00
N LEU A 38 -26.18 11.88 8.40
CA LEU A 38 -25.14 10.87 8.22
C LEU A 38 -24.07 11.33 7.23
N ALA A 39 -24.46 12.03 6.17
CA ALA A 39 -23.53 12.69 5.25
C ALA A 39 -22.68 13.73 6.00
N ALA A 40 -23.31 14.62 6.77
CA ALA A 40 -22.61 15.62 7.58
C ALA A 40 -21.62 14.98 8.57
N HIS A 41 -22.03 13.90 9.24
CA HIS A 41 -21.16 13.16 10.15
C HIS A 41 -19.99 12.49 9.43
N ARG A 42 -20.21 11.89 8.24
CA ARG A 42 -19.14 11.32 7.42
C ARG A 42 -18.11 12.38 7.01
N TYR A 43 -18.53 13.60 6.68
CA TYR A 43 -17.62 14.69 6.36
C TYR A 43 -16.78 15.11 7.57
N LYS A 44 -17.40 15.27 8.75
CA LYS A 44 -16.69 15.56 10.00
C LYS A 44 -15.66 14.48 10.34
N LEU A 45 -16.09 13.21 10.33
CA LEU A 45 -15.19 12.08 10.58
C LEU A 45 -14.03 12.01 9.59
N LYS A 46 -14.26 12.35 8.32
CA LYS A 46 -13.19 12.43 7.31
C LYS A 46 -12.18 13.52 7.65
N GLU A 47 -12.64 14.68 8.13
CA GLU A 47 -11.77 15.78 8.57
C GLU A 47 -10.99 15.40 9.82
N ASP A 48 -11.65 14.84 10.82
CA ASP A 48 -11.02 14.35 12.05
C ASP A 48 -9.96 13.29 11.76
N PHE A 49 -10.27 12.35 10.86
CA PHE A 49 -9.33 11.33 10.41
C PHE A 49 -8.11 11.96 9.72
N LYS A 50 -8.32 12.92 8.82
CA LYS A 50 -7.23 13.62 8.15
C LYS A 50 -6.36 14.37 9.15
N ALA A 51 -6.95 15.04 10.14
CA ALA A 51 -6.22 15.75 11.17
C ALA A 51 -5.38 14.80 12.02
N LYS A 52 -6.01 13.72 12.53
CA LYS A 52 -5.36 12.73 13.39
C LYS A 52 -4.22 11.97 12.68
N TYR A 53 -4.39 11.66 11.40
CA TYR A 53 -3.42 10.85 10.64
C TYR A 53 -2.62 11.66 9.62
N ARG A 54 -2.57 13.00 9.74
CA ARG A 54 -1.91 13.89 8.79
C ARG A 54 -0.51 13.40 8.40
N ALA A 55 0.34 13.10 9.39
CA ALA A 55 1.71 12.65 9.17
C ALA A 55 1.81 11.33 8.38
N ARG A 56 0.83 10.43 8.52
CA ARG A 56 0.78 9.15 7.80
C ARG A 56 0.25 9.32 6.37
N LEU A 57 -0.68 10.25 6.16
CA LEU A 57 -1.24 10.55 4.84
C LEU A 57 -0.27 11.35 3.97
N THR A 58 0.49 12.27 4.56
CA THR A 58 1.49 13.06 3.85
C THR A 58 2.81 12.29 3.80
N ARG A 59 3.01 11.48 2.75
CA ARG A 59 4.33 10.93 2.45
C ARG A 59 5.15 11.94 1.65
N ALA A 60 6.35 12.23 2.13
CA ALA A 60 7.32 13.01 1.38
C ALA A 60 7.62 12.31 0.04
N ARG A 61 7.78 13.10 -1.03
CA ARG A 61 8.26 12.59 -2.31
C ARG A 61 9.78 12.44 -2.22
N TYR A 62 10.30 11.31 -2.68
CA TYR A 62 11.74 11.10 -2.76
C TYR A 62 12.28 11.78 -4.00
N THR A 63 13.34 12.56 -3.84
CA THR A 63 14.02 13.21 -4.97
C THR A 63 14.93 12.21 -5.67
N PRO A 64 15.24 12.42 -6.96
CA PRO A 64 16.34 11.70 -7.62
C PRO A 64 17.61 11.74 -6.77
N GLY A 65 18.37 10.64 -6.72
CA GLY A 65 19.55 10.49 -5.88
C GLY A 65 19.27 10.02 -4.44
N THR A 66 18.01 9.97 -4.01
CA THR A 66 17.68 9.49 -2.66
C THR A 66 17.91 7.98 -2.56
N LEU A 67 18.59 7.57 -1.49
CA LEU A 67 18.80 6.17 -1.14
C LEU A 67 17.52 5.56 -0.56
N VAL A 68 17.11 4.41 -1.10
CA VAL A 68 15.87 3.74 -0.73
C VAL A 68 16.03 2.23 -0.65
N LEU A 69 15.25 1.61 0.22
CA LEU A 69 15.02 0.17 0.27
C LEU A 69 13.67 -0.15 -0.38
N VAL A 70 13.59 -1.31 -1.03
CA VAL A 70 12.36 -1.78 -1.67
C VAL A 70 11.79 -2.96 -0.89
N ARG A 71 10.57 -2.82 -0.38
CA ARG A 71 9.86 -3.89 0.33
C ARG A 71 9.54 -5.04 -0.63
N ASN A 72 9.90 -6.26 -0.24
CA ASN A 72 9.55 -7.47 -0.96
C ASN A 72 8.14 -7.94 -0.54
N THR A 73 7.12 -7.38 -1.17
CA THR A 73 5.72 -7.65 -0.85
C THR A 73 5.27 -9.07 -1.16
N ALA A 74 5.95 -9.76 -2.07
CA ALA A 74 5.63 -11.15 -2.41
C ALA A 74 6.07 -12.08 -1.26
N VAL A 75 7.32 -11.94 -0.82
CA VAL A 75 7.87 -12.68 0.33
C VAL A 75 7.08 -12.37 1.61
N GLU A 76 6.69 -11.12 1.81
CA GLU A 76 5.97 -10.76 3.02
C GLU A 76 4.57 -11.38 3.16
N LYS A 77 3.91 -11.67 2.04
CA LYS A 77 2.61 -12.34 2.04
C LYS A 77 2.73 -13.86 2.03
N SER A 78 3.94 -14.39 1.86
CA SER A 78 4.17 -15.84 1.79
C SER A 78 4.26 -16.48 3.17
N MET A 79 3.90 -17.77 3.27
CA MET A 79 3.99 -18.54 4.51
C MET A 79 5.46 -18.77 4.94
N ASP A 80 6.38 -18.85 3.97
CA ASP A 80 7.82 -19.08 4.21
C ASP A 80 8.61 -17.77 4.40
N GLN A 81 7.97 -16.72 4.91
CA GLN A 81 8.60 -15.40 5.01
C GLN A 81 9.81 -15.39 5.95
N LYS A 82 9.83 -16.26 6.96
CA LYS A 82 10.73 -16.17 8.12
C LYS A 82 12.21 -16.12 7.73
N ASP A 83 12.59 -16.87 6.70
CA ASP A 83 13.99 -17.04 6.29
C ASP A 83 14.38 -16.17 5.09
N LYS A 84 13.42 -15.42 4.52
CA LYS A 84 13.61 -14.63 3.30
C LYS A 84 13.78 -13.15 3.61
N ALA A 85 14.58 -12.46 2.79
CA ALA A 85 14.82 -11.02 2.95
C ALA A 85 13.53 -10.19 2.79
N ARG A 86 13.18 -9.42 3.83
CA ARG A 86 11.99 -8.54 3.82
C ARG A 86 12.16 -7.32 2.91
N TYR A 87 13.38 -6.81 2.82
CA TYR A 87 13.74 -5.67 1.99
C TYR A 87 14.76 -6.12 0.96
N LEU A 88 14.50 -5.79 -0.30
CA LEU A 88 15.49 -5.85 -1.36
C LEU A 88 16.50 -4.73 -1.14
N GLY A 89 17.68 -4.89 -1.75
CA GLY A 89 18.90 -4.15 -1.47
C GLY A 89 18.82 -2.62 -1.56
N LEU A 90 19.98 -1.99 -1.52
CA LEU A 90 20.04 -0.53 -1.54
C LEU A 90 19.89 -0.01 -2.97
N TYR A 91 18.88 0.83 -3.17
CA TYR A 91 18.60 1.46 -4.45
C TYR A 91 18.74 2.97 -4.40
N GLU A 92 19.01 3.58 -5.54
CA GLU A 92 18.94 5.02 -5.76
C GLU A 92 17.69 5.35 -6.58
N VAL A 93 16.92 6.36 -6.17
CA VAL A 93 15.79 6.86 -6.95
C VAL A 93 16.32 7.59 -8.18
N VAL A 94 15.91 7.18 -9.38
CA VAL A 94 16.24 7.89 -10.63
C VAL A 94 15.21 8.97 -10.92
N ARG A 95 13.92 8.63 -10.85
CA ARG A 95 12.82 9.56 -11.06
C ARG A 95 11.50 9.03 -10.52
N GLN A 96 10.55 9.93 -10.31
CA GLN A 96 9.14 9.58 -10.08
C GLN A 96 8.35 9.65 -11.39
N THR A 97 7.51 8.65 -11.63
CA THR A 97 6.58 8.62 -12.77
C THR A 97 5.33 9.45 -12.47
N LYS A 98 4.61 9.92 -13.49
CA LYS A 98 3.35 10.69 -13.34
C LYS A 98 2.31 9.99 -12.44
N LYS A 99 2.28 8.66 -12.43
CA LYS A 99 1.39 7.83 -11.59
C LYS A 99 1.89 7.61 -10.15
N GLY A 100 3.02 8.20 -9.77
CA GLY A 100 3.58 8.14 -8.41
C GLY A 100 4.51 6.97 -8.11
N SER A 101 4.72 6.04 -9.05
CA SER A 101 5.75 4.99 -8.93
C SER A 101 7.16 5.56 -9.10
N TYR A 102 8.14 4.93 -8.46
CA TYR A 102 9.55 5.30 -8.55
C TYR A 102 10.30 4.36 -9.47
N VAL A 103 11.08 4.92 -10.37
CA VAL A 103 12.10 4.17 -11.11
C VAL A 103 13.35 4.22 -10.25
N VAL A 104 13.87 3.05 -9.91
CA VAL A 104 15.02 2.88 -9.03
C VAL A 104 16.11 2.12 -9.77
N LYS A 105 17.37 2.40 -9.44
CA LYS A 105 18.54 1.65 -9.92
C LYS A 105 19.29 1.09 -8.72
N GLU A 106 19.87 -0.08 -8.87
CA GLU A 106 20.68 -0.68 -7.81
C GLU A 106 22.02 0.07 -7.69
N ILE A 107 22.51 0.22 -6.46
CA ILE A 107 23.78 0.91 -6.18
C ILE A 107 24.89 -0.13 -6.17
N GLY A 108 25.94 0.09 -6.95
CA GLY A 108 27.11 -0.79 -7.01
C GLY A 108 27.14 -1.79 -8.18
N LEU A 109 26.04 -1.98 -8.92
CA LEU A 109 26.00 -2.80 -10.15
C LEU A 109 25.62 -1.94 -11.36
N ASN A 110 26.60 -1.57 -12.20
CA ASN A 110 26.49 -0.99 -13.56
C ASN A 110 25.40 0.07 -13.83
N GLY A 111 24.77 0.63 -12.79
CA GLY A 111 23.61 1.51 -12.90
C GLY A 111 22.35 0.84 -13.49
N VAL A 112 22.18 -0.48 -13.39
CA VAL A 112 21.03 -1.17 -14.01
C VAL A 112 19.74 -0.62 -13.42
N VAL A 113 18.95 0.01 -14.28
CA VAL A 113 17.66 0.60 -13.94
C VAL A 113 16.61 -0.50 -13.92
N ALA A 114 15.80 -0.55 -12.87
CA ALA A 114 14.68 -1.48 -12.82
C ALA A 114 13.74 -1.25 -14.02
N ALA A 115 13.49 -2.31 -14.79
CA ALA A 115 12.64 -2.24 -15.99
C ALA A 115 11.22 -1.74 -15.68
N HIS A 116 10.71 -2.02 -14.48
CA HIS A 116 9.40 -1.61 -14.02
C HIS A 116 9.49 -0.61 -12.86
N GLY A 117 8.53 0.32 -12.80
CA GLY A 117 8.43 1.26 -11.70
C GLY A 117 7.97 0.58 -10.41
N VAL A 118 8.66 0.85 -9.31
CA VAL A 118 8.32 0.38 -7.97
C VAL A 118 7.20 1.25 -7.39
N ALA A 119 6.17 0.62 -6.84
CA ALA A 119 5.06 1.33 -6.22
C ALA A 119 5.52 2.12 -4.98
N ALA A 120 5.04 3.36 -4.80
CA ALA A 120 5.47 4.26 -3.74
C ALA A 120 5.37 3.69 -2.32
N PHE A 121 4.38 2.83 -2.05
CA PHE A 121 4.20 2.23 -0.72
C PHE A 121 5.24 1.14 -0.39
N ARG A 122 6.01 0.67 -1.39
CA ARG A 122 7.10 -0.29 -1.23
C ARG A 122 8.45 0.40 -1.02
N VAL A 123 8.55 1.70 -1.29
CA VAL A 123 9.80 2.46 -1.25
C VAL A 123 9.95 3.10 0.14
N LEU A 124 11.00 2.70 0.87
CA LEU A 124 11.35 3.24 2.17
C LEU A 124 12.67 4.01 2.06
N PRO A 125 12.82 5.17 2.71
CA PRO A 125 14.10 5.87 2.72
C PRO A 125 15.14 5.06 3.50
N TYR A 126 16.35 4.99 2.96
CA TYR A 126 17.49 4.41 3.65
C TYR A 126 18.34 5.51 4.27
N PHE A 127 18.57 5.41 5.58
CA PHE A 127 19.44 6.33 6.31
C PHE A 127 20.75 5.62 6.63
N PRO A 128 21.86 5.95 5.93
CA PRO A 128 23.13 5.31 6.18
C PRO A 128 23.65 5.67 7.58
N ARG A 129 24.20 4.68 8.30
CA ARG A 129 24.84 4.92 9.60
C ARG A 129 26.17 5.68 9.47
N HIS A 130 26.88 5.44 8.36
CA HIS A 130 28.17 6.06 8.04
C HIS A 130 28.14 6.59 6.61
N GLN A 131 27.99 7.90 6.45
CA GLN A 131 27.85 8.55 5.14
C GLN A 131 29.04 8.25 4.20
N ASP A 132 30.24 8.22 4.75
CA ASP A 132 31.51 8.09 4.01
C ASP A 132 31.70 6.72 3.37
N MET A 133 31.06 5.68 3.92
CA MET A 133 31.14 4.32 3.39
C MET A 133 30.35 4.19 2.08
N PHE A 134 29.24 4.92 1.96
CA PHE A 134 28.36 4.84 0.78
C PHE A 134 28.88 5.67 -0.40
N ALA A 135 29.54 6.80 -0.15
CA ALA A 135 30.19 7.57 -1.20
C ALA A 135 31.21 6.72 -1.99
N LYS A 136 31.99 5.89 -1.26
CA LYS A 136 32.98 4.99 -1.84
C LYS A 136 32.38 3.90 -2.74
N LEU A 137 31.19 3.40 -2.41
CA LEU A 137 30.48 2.41 -3.23
C LEU A 137 30.00 3.00 -4.56
N ASN A 138 29.54 4.26 -4.54
CA ASN A 138 29.14 4.96 -5.76
C ASN A 138 30.34 5.23 -6.68
N ASP A 139 31.44 5.74 -6.13
CA ASP A 139 32.65 6.05 -6.92
C ASP A 139 33.30 4.82 -7.56
N ALA A 140 33.28 3.68 -6.86
CA ALA A 140 33.78 2.42 -7.41
C ALA A 140 32.98 1.94 -8.63
N SER A 141 31.65 2.18 -8.64
CA SER A 141 30.79 1.77 -9.76
C SER A 141 30.97 2.63 -11.02
N ALA A 142 31.27 3.92 -10.88
CA ALA A 142 31.52 4.82 -12.00
C ALA A 142 32.81 4.48 -12.78
N LYS A 143 33.69 3.66 -12.19
CA LYS A 143 35.00 3.30 -12.74
C LYS A 143 35.04 1.89 -13.34
N ALA A 144 33.95 1.13 -13.28
CA ALA A 144 33.87 -0.21 -13.84
C ALA A 144 33.62 -0.17 -15.37
N PRO A 145 34.38 -0.93 -16.18
CA PRO A 145 34.12 -1.03 -17.62
C PRO A 145 32.74 -1.68 -17.89
N PRO A 146 32.00 -1.26 -18.93
CA PRO A 146 30.76 -1.93 -19.34
C PRO A 146 31.02 -3.42 -19.58
N LEU A 147 30.29 -4.29 -18.86
CA LEU A 147 30.33 -5.73 -19.10
C LEU A 147 29.46 -6.02 -20.32
N ASP A 148 30.11 -6.53 -21.37
CA ASP A 148 29.50 -6.89 -22.65
C ASP A 148 28.49 -8.03 -22.47
N GLY A 149 27.31 -7.88 -23.08
CA GLY A 149 26.15 -8.73 -22.85
C GLY A 149 26.31 -10.11 -23.47
N ARG A 150 26.12 -11.15 -22.66
CA ARG A 150 25.77 -12.50 -23.14
C ARG A 150 24.41 -12.87 -22.56
N ASP A 151 23.41 -12.93 -23.43
CA ASP A 151 22.10 -13.52 -23.14
C ASP A 151 22.27 -15.02 -22.93
N GLU A 152 22.12 -15.48 -21.69
CA GLU A 152 21.84 -16.88 -21.37
C GLU A 152 20.34 -17.00 -21.12
N THR A 153 19.61 -17.37 -22.16
CA THR A 153 18.19 -17.74 -22.06
C THR A 153 18.09 -19.08 -21.33
N HIS A 154 17.84 -19.05 -20.03
CA HIS A 154 17.40 -20.26 -19.32
C HIS A 154 15.93 -20.54 -19.66
N SER A 155 15.72 -21.49 -20.57
CA SER A 155 14.46 -22.18 -20.78
C SER A 155 14.10 -22.96 -19.51
N ASN A 156 13.01 -22.57 -18.84
CA ASN A 156 12.37 -23.44 -17.86
C ASN A 156 11.50 -24.44 -18.63
N ASP A 157 11.99 -25.66 -18.76
CA ASP A 157 11.20 -26.84 -19.12
C ASP A 157 10.48 -27.30 -17.83
N ASP A 158 9.17 -27.06 -17.75
CA ASP A 158 8.33 -27.57 -16.67
C ASP A 158 7.33 -28.56 -17.30
N SER A 159 7.76 -29.82 -17.34
CA SER A 159 6.94 -30.95 -17.78
C SER A 159 6.02 -31.37 -16.63
N SER A 160 4.78 -30.87 -16.61
CA SER A 160 3.70 -31.40 -15.76
C SER A 160 2.99 -32.54 -16.49
N SER A 161 3.19 -33.77 -16.02
CA SER A 161 2.35 -34.92 -16.38
C SER A 161 1.15 -34.96 -15.42
N ASP A 162 -0.05 -34.69 -15.93
CA ASP A 162 -1.30 -34.96 -15.21
C ASP A 162 -1.70 -36.43 -15.42
N GLU A 163 -1.84 -37.19 -14.32
CA GLU A 163 -2.51 -38.49 -14.31
C GLU A 163 -4.03 -38.25 -14.21
N GLU A 164 -4.78 -38.68 -15.24
CA GLU A 164 -6.24 -38.86 -15.12
C GLU A 164 -6.54 -40.18 -14.41
N LEU A 165 -7.18 -40.09 -13.25
CA LEU A 165 -7.95 -41.18 -12.65
C LEU A 165 -9.41 -41.06 -13.11
N THR A 166 -9.77 -41.80 -14.16
CA THR A 166 -11.18 -42.08 -14.48
C THR A 166 -11.63 -43.30 -13.69
N GLU A 167 -12.50 -43.08 -12.71
CA GLU A 167 -13.24 -44.13 -12.02
C GLU A 167 -14.52 -44.43 -12.82
N SER A 168 -14.62 -45.64 -13.36
CA SER A 168 -15.86 -46.17 -13.95
C SER A 168 -15.95 -47.67 -13.68
N GLU A 169 -16.76 -48.05 -12.68
CA GLU A 169 -17.99 -48.87 -12.79
C GLU A 169 -18.56 -49.17 -11.38
#